data_AF-A0A966W336-F1
#
_entry.id   AF-A0A966W336-F1
#
_cell.length_a   1.000
_cell.length_b   1.000
_cell.length_c   1.000
_cell.angle_alpha   90.00
_cell.angle_beta   90.00
_cell.angle_gamma   90.00
#
_symmetry.space_group_name_H-M   'P 1'
#
loop_
_entity.id
_entity.type
_entity.pdbx_description
1 polymer ?
#
loop_
_entity_poly.entity_id
_entity_poly.type
_entity_poly.pdbx_seq_one_letter_code
_entity_poly.pdbx_strand_id
1 'polypeptide(L)'
;MRQQELMLEKIVHYLRVIHSSSKELWTAQDIADYVSLKKKTVQNSIITKPTFPAPVLLATGGKRWKAKEVKAWQEKQRLAK
;
A
#
# COMPACT_ATOMS: atom_id res chain seq x y z
N MET A 1 15.65 -16.16 -32.42
CA MET A 1 15.62 -14.80 -31.81
C MET A 1 14.22 -14.38 -31.35
N ARG A 2 13.15 -14.48 -32.18
CA ARG A 2 11.76 -14.09 -31.77
C ARG A 2 11.21 -14.77 -30.50
N GLN A 3 11.59 -16.01 -30.20
CA GLN A 3 11.00 -16.76 -29.08
C GLN A 3 11.49 -16.29 -27.70
N GLN A 4 12.69 -15.71 -27.62
CA GLN A 4 13.21 -15.10 -26.39
C GLN A 4 12.54 -13.74 -26.11
N GLU A 5 12.29 -12.94 -27.16
CA GLU A 5 11.58 -11.65 -27.04
C GLU A 5 10.13 -11.85 -26.57
N LEU A 6 9.42 -12.84 -27.13
CA LEU A 6 8.07 -13.20 -26.70
C LEU A 6 7.99 -13.66 -25.24
N MET A 7 9.04 -14.32 -24.75
CA MET A 7 9.17 -14.72 -23.34
C MET A 7 9.36 -13.51 -22.42
N LEU A 8 10.22 -12.58 -22.81
CA LEU A 8 10.48 -11.35 -22.05
C LEU A 8 9.22 -10.48 -21.95
N GLU A 9 8.49 -10.30 -23.05
CA GLU A 9 7.25 -9.53 -23.03
C GLU A 9 6.19 -10.16 -22.12
N LYS A 10 6.05 -11.48 -22.14
CA LYS A 10 5.16 -12.19 -21.23
C LYS A 10 5.56 -12.01 -19.77
N ILE A 11 6.84 -12.14 -19.45
CA ILE A 11 7.33 -11.93 -18.08
C ILE A 11 7.06 -10.49 -17.62
N VAL A 12 7.35 -9.49 -18.45
CA VAL A 12 7.06 -8.08 -18.12
C VAL A 12 5.56 -7.85 -17.96
N HIS A 13 4.73 -8.44 -18.80
CA HIS A 13 3.27 -8.38 -18.67
C HIS A 13 2.80 -8.99 -17.35
N TYR A 14 3.24 -10.21 -17.02
CA TYR A 14 2.90 -10.84 -15.74
C TYR A 14 3.39 -10.03 -14.54
N LEU A 15 4.61 -9.48 -14.59
CA LEU A 15 5.13 -8.61 -13.54
C LEU A 15 4.28 -7.34 -13.38
N ARG A 16 3.87 -6.69 -14.48
CA ARG A 16 2.96 -5.54 -14.44
C ARG A 16 1.61 -5.89 -13.86
N VAL A 17 1.02 -7.02 -14.25
CA VAL A 17 -0.27 -7.48 -13.72
C VAL A 17 -0.16 -7.77 -12.23
N ILE A 18 0.91 -8.42 -11.77
CA ILE A 18 1.17 -8.68 -10.35
C ILE A 18 1.40 -7.37 -9.58
N HIS A 19 2.13 -6.41 -10.14
CA HIS A 19 2.35 -5.10 -9.51
C HIS A 19 1.08 -4.22 -9.47
N SER A 20 0.29 -4.23 -10.55
CA SER A 20 -0.94 -3.46 -10.68
C SER A 20 -2.04 -3.98 -9.75
N SER A 21 -2.12 -5.28 -9.56
CA SER A 21 -3.18 -5.93 -8.77
C SER A 21 -2.87 -5.94 -7.27
N SER A 22 -1.60 -5.82 -6.86
CA SER A 22 -1.22 -6.18 -5.50
C SER A 22 -1.35 -5.08 -4.44
N LYS A 23 -1.20 -3.78 -4.70
CA LYS A 23 -0.99 -2.82 -3.57
C LYS A 23 -1.48 -1.37 -3.75
N GLU A 24 -2.61 -1.11 -4.40
CA GLU A 24 -3.19 0.25 -4.31
C GLU A 24 -3.87 0.48 -2.95
N LEU A 25 -4.62 -0.51 -2.46
CA LEU A 25 -5.42 -0.40 -1.24
C LEU A 25 -4.89 -1.33 -0.15
N TRP A 26 -4.22 -0.75 0.83
CA TRP A 26 -3.68 -1.41 2.01
C TRP A 26 -4.72 -1.64 3.09
N THR A 27 -4.60 -2.79 3.76
CA THR A 27 -5.25 -3.09 5.02
C THR A 27 -4.50 -2.42 6.18
N ALA A 28 -5.09 -2.40 7.38
CA ALA A 28 -4.37 -2.01 8.59
C ALA A 28 -3.17 -2.94 8.88
N GLN A 29 -3.20 -4.19 8.42
CA GLN A 29 -2.06 -5.11 8.56
C GLN A 29 -0.93 -4.74 7.59
N ASP A 30 -1.25 -4.43 6.33
CA ASP A 30 -0.23 -4.01 5.35
C ASP A 30 0.50 -2.73 5.81
N ILE A 31 -0.24 -1.78 6.40
CA ILE A 31 0.35 -0.59 7.00
C ILE A 31 1.28 -0.97 8.15
N ALA A 32 0.85 -1.90 9.02
CA ALA A 32 1.63 -2.37 10.16
C ALA A 32 2.93 -3.06 9.74
N ASP A 33 2.86 -3.91 8.72
CA ASP A 33 4.02 -4.58 8.14
C ASP A 33 4.97 -3.55 7.51
N TYR A 34 4.43 -2.56 6.79
CA TYR A 34 5.22 -1.51 6.15
C TYR A 34 5.97 -0.62 7.16
N VAL A 35 5.33 -0.22 8.25
CA VAL A 35 5.97 0.61 9.29
C VAL A 35 6.68 -0.21 10.37
N SER A 36 6.70 -1.54 10.24
CA SER A 36 7.29 -2.49 11.21
C SER A 36 6.76 -2.31 12.63
N LEU A 37 5.44 -2.09 12.78
CA LEU A 37 4.76 -1.99 14.08
C LEU A 37 3.70 -3.07 14.22
N LYS A 38 3.23 -3.29 15.45
CA LYS A 38 2.09 -4.17 15.70
C LYS A 38 0.80 -3.53 15.15
N LYS A 39 -0.08 -4.34 14.56
CA LYS A 39 -1.40 -3.90 14.05
C LYS A 39 -2.19 -3.07 15.06
N LYS A 40 -2.20 -3.48 16.33
CA LYS A 40 -2.88 -2.76 17.42
C LYS A 40 -2.35 -1.32 17.59
N THR A 41 -1.03 -1.14 17.50
CA THR A 41 -0.39 0.18 17.56
C THR A 41 -0.80 1.03 16.36
N VAL A 42 -0.85 0.45 15.16
CA VAL A 42 -1.30 1.17 13.96
C VAL A 42 -2.75 1.62 14.09
N GLN A 43 -3.64 0.74 14.56
CA GLN A 43 -5.06 1.04 14.75
C GLN A 43 -5.30 2.13 15.80
N ASN A 44 -4.57 2.10 16.91
CA ASN A 44 -4.81 3.00 18.03
C ASN A 44 -4.07 4.33 17.92
N SER A 45 -2.90 4.35 17.28
CA SER A 45 -1.96 5.48 17.37
C SER A 45 -1.55 6.07 16.02
N ILE A 46 -1.73 5.36 14.91
CA ILE A 46 -1.39 5.88 13.58
C ILE A 46 -2.64 6.30 12.82
N ILE A 47 -3.59 5.38 12.64
CA ILE A 47 -4.81 5.62 11.83
C ILE A 47 -5.71 6.68 12.48
N THR A 48 -5.61 6.85 13.80
CA THR A 48 -6.36 7.87 14.57
C THR A 48 -5.78 9.27 14.46
N LYS A 49 -4.59 9.45 13.89
CA LYS A 49 -3.99 10.77 13.75
C LYS A 49 -4.80 11.59 12.74
N PRO A 50 -5.14 12.86 13.05
CA PRO A 50 -5.92 13.70 12.14
C PRO A 50 -5.19 14.00 10.82
N THR A 51 -3.87 13.89 10.82
CA THR A 51 -3.03 14.08 9.63
C THR A 51 -2.88 12.82 8.79
N PHE A 52 -3.34 11.65 9.28
CA PHE A 52 -3.22 10.38 8.58
C PHE A 52 -4.23 10.30 7.41
N PRO A 53 -3.88 9.62 6.30
CA PRO A 53 -4.79 9.51 5.16
C PRO A 53 -6.16 8.92 5.50
N ALA A 54 -7.20 9.48 4.88
CA ALA A 54 -8.56 9.01 5.05
C ALA A 54 -8.73 7.59 4.46
N PRO A 55 -9.51 6.71 5.12
CA PRO A 55 -9.78 5.39 4.58
C PRO A 55 -10.75 5.47 3.39
N VAL A 56 -10.49 4.64 2.40
CA VAL A 56 -11.48 4.22 1.40
C VAL A 56 -12.41 3.21 2.06
N LEU A 57 -13.70 3.52 2.10
CA LEU A 57 -14.75 2.64 2.58
C LEU A 57 -15.18 1.70 1.45
N LEU A 58 -15.09 0.41 1.70
CA LEU A 58 -15.66 -0.60 0.81
C LEU A 58 -17.17 -0.70 1.08
N ALA A 59 -17.94 -1.11 0.06
CA ALA A 59 -19.38 -1.33 0.21
C ALA A 59 -19.74 -2.34 1.32
N THR A 60 -18.82 -3.23 1.67
CA THR A 60 -18.94 -4.21 2.76
C THR A 60 -18.61 -3.65 4.16
N GLY A 61 -18.32 -2.36 4.29
CA GLY A 61 -17.93 -1.71 5.54
C GLY A 61 -16.45 -1.85 5.92
N GLY A 62 -15.65 -2.55 5.11
CA GLY A 62 -14.22 -2.66 5.30
C GLY A 62 -13.48 -1.33 5.03
N LYS A 63 -12.50 -1.00 5.86
CA LYS A 63 -11.60 0.15 5.65
C LYS A 63 -10.32 -0.28 4.95
N ARG A 64 -9.94 0.46 3.91
CA ARG A 64 -8.68 0.34 3.18
C ARG A 64 -8.02 1.71 3.04
N TRP A 65 -6.71 1.74 2.83
CA TRP A 65 -5.97 2.98 2.65
C TRP A 65 -5.16 2.95 1.38
N LYS A 66 -5.05 4.07 0.68
CA LYS A 66 -4.20 4.14 -0.50
C LYS A 66 -2.74 4.07 -0.08
N ALA A 67 -2.01 3.08 -0.58
CA ALA A 67 -0.60 2.87 -0.26
C ALA A 67 0.25 4.13 -0.51
N LYS A 68 -0.01 4.82 -1.64
CA LYS A 68 0.68 6.04 -2.03
C LYS A 68 0.53 7.16 -1.00
N GLU A 69 -0.67 7.32 -0.43
CA GLU A 69 -0.95 8.37 0.55
C GLU A 69 -0.29 8.05 1.90
N VAL A 70 -0.31 6.79 2.31
CA VAL A 70 0.35 6.34 3.55
C VAL A 70 1.86 6.57 3.48
N LYS A 71 2.49 6.21 2.36
CA LYS A 71 3.92 6.47 2.11
C LYS A 71 4.26 7.96 2.12
N ALA A 72 3.46 8.78 1.43
CA ALA A 72 3.65 10.22 1.38
C ALA A 72 3.50 10.87 2.77
N TRP A 73 2.54 10.40 3.58
CA TRP A 73 2.38 10.84 4.95
C TRP A 73 3.61 10.50 5.80
N GLN A 74 4.14 9.28 5.70
CA GLN A 74 5.33 8.89 6.46
C GLN A 74 6.54 9.77 6.13
N GLU A 75 6.77 10.07 4.85
CA GLU A 75 7.87 10.95 4.46
C GLU A 75 7.71 12.37 5.02
N LYS A 76 6.48 12.91 5.06
CA LYS A 76 6.19 14.18 5.74
C LYS A 76 6.47 14.12 7.24
N GLN A 77 6.14 13.02 7.91
CA GLN A 77 6.44 12.83 9.34
C GLN A 77 7.94 12.75 9.61
N ARG A 78 8.73 12.21 8.66
CA ARG A 78 10.19 12.18 8.76
C ARG A 78 10.80 13.57 8.65
N LEU A 79 10.33 14.40 7.73
CA LEU A 79 10.82 15.77 7.50
C LEU A 79 10.40 16.76 8.59
N ALA A 80 9.30 16.47 9.30
CA ALA A 80 8.83 17.28 10.42
C ALA A 80 9.56 17.00 11.75
N LYS A 81 10.57 16.12 11.73
CA LYS A 81 11.33 15.66 12.90
C LYS A 81 12.77 16.14 12.80
#